data_AF-A0A1G5T6R4-F1
#
_entry.id   AF-A0A1G5T6R4-F1
#
_cell.length_a   1.000
_cell.length_b   1.000
_cell.length_c   1.000
_cell.angle_alpha   90.00
_cell.angle_beta   90.00
_cell.angle_gamma   90.00
#
_symmetry.space_group_name_H-M   'P 1'
#
loop_
_entity.id
_entity.type
_entity.pdbx_description
1 polymer ?
#
loop_
_entity_poly.entity_id
_entity_poly.type
_entity_poly.pdbx_seq_one_letter_code
_entity_poly.pdbx_strand_id
1 'polypeptide(L)' 'MKSSNGIFPYDTIEMLFAFHVSEKARAKREKYIMQFPPQLREVEKRSYTLERAVKEILADVAEVALLIKELES' A
#
# COMPACT_ATOMS: atom_id res chain seq x y z
N MET A 1 -35.43 12.44 15.45
CA MET A 1 -34.79 11.34 14.69
C MET A 1 -33.39 11.17 15.22
N LYS A 2 -33.02 9.98 15.71
CA LYS A 2 -31.67 9.71 16.23
C LYS A 2 -30.68 9.86 15.07
N SER A 3 -29.74 10.78 15.20
CA SER A 3 -28.61 10.86 14.27
C SER A 3 -27.84 9.55 14.41
N SER A 4 -27.89 8.72 13.38
CA SER A 4 -26.97 7.61 13.23
C SER A 4 -25.58 8.22 13.08
N ASN A 5 -24.78 8.20 14.15
CA ASN A 5 -23.32 8.31 14.07
C ASN A 5 -22.83 7.09 13.27
N GLY A 6 -23.02 7.12 11.96
CA GLY A 6 -22.50 6.14 11.04
C GLY A 6 -21.01 6.42 10.93
N ILE A 7 -20.22 5.69 11.71
CA ILE A 7 -18.79 5.54 11.41
C ILE A 7 -18.76 4.80 10.08
N PHE A 8 -18.55 5.51 8.98
CA PHE A 8 -18.30 4.88 7.70
C PHE A 8 -16.97 4.13 7.80
N PRO A 9 -16.81 3.01 7.09
CA PRO A 9 -15.61 2.16 7.16
C PRO A 9 -14.31 2.85 6.73
N TYR A 10 -14.38 4.11 6.29
CA TYR A 10 -13.24 4.94 5.87
C TYR A 10 -13.09 6.23 6.69
N ASP A 11 -13.82 6.38 7.80
CA ASP A 11 -13.78 7.62 8.60
C ASP A 11 -12.56 7.70 9.53
N THR A 12 -11.83 6.60 9.69
CA THR A 12 -10.61 6.60 10.49
C THR A 12 -9.37 6.82 9.63
N ILE A 13 -8.44 7.59 10.16
CA ILE A 13 -7.14 7.85 9.52
C ILE A 13 -6.41 6.53 9.24
N GLU A 14 -6.55 5.55 10.14
CA GLU A 14 -5.98 4.21 10.00
C GLU A 14 -6.54 3.47 8.79
N MET A 15 -7.86 3.57 8.52
CA MET A 15 -8.45 2.94 7.34
C MET A 15 -8.12 3.64 6.04
N LEU A 16 -8.05 4.98 6.05
CA LEU A 16 -7.56 5.73 4.90
C LEU A 16 -6.10 5.38 4.58
N PHE A 17 -5.27 5.27 5.61
CA PHE A 17 -3.88 4.84 5.46
C PHE A 17 -3.78 3.42 4.92
N ALA A 18 -4.51 2.47 5.50
CA ALA A 18 -4.54 1.09 5.04
C ALA A 18 -4.99 0.97 3.57
N PHE A 19 -6.02 1.72 3.19
CA PHE A 19 -6.50 1.79 1.82
C PHE A 19 -5.42 2.33 0.88
N HIS A 20 -4.79 3.47 1.23
CA HIS A 20 -3.73 4.07 0.42
C HIS A 20 -2.52 3.16 0.23
N VAL A 21 -2.08 2.48 1.30
CA VAL A 21 -1.02 1.47 1.24
C VAL A 21 -1.42 0.33 0.31
N SER A 22 -2.67 -0.14 0.39
CA SER A 22 -3.16 -1.22 -0.46
C SER A 22 -3.16 -0.85 -1.96
N GLU A 23 -3.56 0.38 -2.30
CA GLU A 23 -3.60 0.87 -3.68
C GLU A 23 -2.19 1.05 -4.25
N LYS A 24 -1.28 1.64 -3.46
CA LYS A 24 0.14 1.74 -3.84
C LYS A 24 0.78 0.37 -4.05
N ALA A 25 0.49 -0.59 -3.17
CA ALA A 25 1.01 -1.95 -3.28
C ALA A 25 0.49 -2.65 -4.54
N ARG A 26 -0.79 -2.48 -4.89
CA ARG A 26 -1.36 -3.00 -6.15
C ARG A 26 -0.69 -2.38 -7.36
N ALA A 27 -0.51 -1.05 -7.39
CA ALA A 27 0.16 -0.36 -8.48
C ALA A 27 1.64 -0.80 -8.62
N LYS A 28 2.37 -0.96 -7.51
CA LYS A 28 3.75 -1.45 -7.49
C LYS A 28 3.84 -2.87 -8.03
N ARG A 29 2.93 -3.76 -7.61
CA ARG A 29 2.84 -5.14 -8.10
C ARG A 29 2.51 -5.21 -9.58
N GLU A 30 1.55 -4.43 -10.05
CA GLU A 30 1.20 -4.37 -11.47
C GLU A 30 2.39 -3.89 -12.31
N LYS A 31 3.06 -2.83 -11.87
CA LYS A 31 4.28 -2.32 -12.51
C LYS A 31 5.41 -3.36 -12.53
N TYR A 32 5.58 -4.14 -11.48
CA TYR A 32 6.54 -5.25 -11.44
C TYR A 32 6.18 -6.32 -12.49
N ILE A 33 4.94 -6.83 -12.48
CA ILE A 33 4.51 -7.90 -13.37
C ILE A 33 4.59 -7.49 -14.86
N MET A 34 4.25 -6.24 -15.17
CA MET A 34 4.26 -5.72 -16.54
C MET A 34 5.67 -5.63 -17.17
N GLN A 35 6.74 -5.76 -16.37
CA GLN A 35 8.11 -5.83 -16.89
C GLN A 35 8.43 -7.18 -17.54
N PHE A 36 7.59 -8.20 -17.32
CA PHE A 36 7.82 -9.55 -17.80
C PHE A 36 6.93 -9.90 -19.01
N PRO A 37 7.44 -10.76 -19.93
CA PRO A 37 6.65 -11.33 -21.01
C PRO A 37 5.36 -12.00 -20.52
N PRO A 38 4.25 -11.97 -21.29
CA PRO A 38 2.95 -12.51 -20.86
C PRO A 38 2.99 -13.94 -20.30
N GLN A 39 3.85 -14.79 -20.86
CA GLN A 39 4.00 -16.20 -20.48
C GLN A 39 4.60 -16.36 -19.06
N LEU A 40 5.36 -15.38 -18.59
CA LEU A 40 6.02 -15.40 -17.27
C LEU A 40 5.22 -14.66 -16.19
N ARG A 41 4.25 -13.82 -16.57
CA ARG A 41 3.49 -12.97 -15.62
C ARG A 41 2.79 -13.74 -14.51
N GLU A 42 2.24 -14.92 -14.81
CA GLU A 42 1.55 -15.73 -13.80
C GLU A 42 2.52 -16.35 -12.78
N VAL A 43 3.74 -16.69 -13.20
CA VAL A 43 4.80 -17.14 -12.29
C VAL A 43 5.22 -15.97 -11.40
N GLU A 44 5.48 -14.81 -12.00
CA GLU A 44 5.88 -13.61 -11.27
C GLU A 44 4.79 -13.10 -10.31
N LYS A 45 3.51 -13.20 -10.67
CA LYS A 45 2.38 -12.90 -9.76
C LYS A 45 2.41 -13.74 -8.49
N ARG A 46 2.86 -14.99 -8.56
CA ARG A 46 2.95 -15.90 -7.40
C ARG A 46 4.17 -15.59 -6.55
N SER A 47 5.30 -15.27 -7.19
CA SER A 47 6.55 -14.90 -6.52
C SER A 47 6.50 -13.52 -5.84
N TYR A 48 5.87 -12.55 -6.50
CA TYR A 48 5.70 -11.19 -6.01
C TYR A 48 4.25 -10.96 -5.58
N THR A 49 3.98 -11.33 -4.32
CA THR A 49 2.64 -11.26 -3.73
C THR A 49 2.23 -9.83 -3.39
N LEU A 50 0.92 -9.61 -3.19
CA LEU A 50 0.43 -8.31 -2.70
C LEU A 50 0.97 -8.00 -1.30
N GLU A 51 1.07 -9.01 -0.43
CA GLU A 51 1.65 -8.87 0.91
C GLU A 51 3.10 -8.35 0.86
N ARG A 52 3.92 -8.91 -0.05
CA ARG A 52 5.28 -8.43 -0.26
C ARG A 52 5.29 -6.97 -0.69
N ALA A 53 4.45 -6.61 -1.66
CA ALA A 53 4.34 -5.23 -2.11
C ALA A 53 3.91 -4.28 -0.97
N VAL A 54 2.98 -4.68 -0.11
CA VAL A 54 2.57 -3.91 1.08
C VAL A 54 3.74 -3.71 2.04
N LYS A 55 4.50 -4.77 2.35
CA LYS A 55 5.68 -4.69 3.24
C LYS A 55 6.72 -3.70 2.72
N GLU A 56 6.98 -3.72 1.42
CA GLU A 56 7.91 -2.77 0.80
C GLU A 56 7.38 -1.33 0.88
N ILE A 57 6.10 -1.08 0.61
CA ILE A 57 5.51 0.27 0.75
C ILE A 57 5.59 0.78 2.19
N LEU A 58 5.35 -0.08 3.19
CA LEU A 58 5.46 0.31 4.59
C LEU A 58 6.90 0.63 5.00
N ALA A 59 7.89 -0.09 4.45
CA ALA A 59 9.30 0.23 4.63
C ALA A 59 9.65 1.60 4.03
N ASP A 60 9.22 1.87 2.80
CA ASP A 60 9.42 3.17 2.12
C ASP A 60 8.81 4.31 2.96
N VAL A 61 7.61 4.12 3.52
CA VAL A 61 6.95 5.11 4.39
C VAL A 61 7.73 5.33 5.70
N ALA A 62 8.24 4.26 6.31
CA ALA A 62 9.02 4.36 7.54
C ALA A 62 10.33 5.13 7.31
N GLU A 63 11.02 4.91 6.19
CA GLU A 63 12.23 5.63 5.81
C GLU A 63 11.94 7.13 5.63
N VAL A 64 10.87 7.49 4.91
CA VAL A 64 10.46 8.89 4.75
C VAL A 64 10.14 9.54 6.10
N ALA A 65 9.48 8.82 7.01
CA ALA A 65 9.18 9.34 8.34
C ALA A 65 10.46 9.63 9.16
N LEU A 66 11.49 8.79 9.03
CA LEU A 66 12.79 9.03 9.64
C LEU A 66 13.47 10.28 9.07
N LEU A 67 13.48 10.43 7.74
CA LEU A 67 14.06 11.61 7.08
C LEU A 67 13.36 12.91 7.51
N ILE A 68 12.03 12.91 7.61
CA ILE A 68 11.28 14.08 8.10
C ILE A 68 11.71 14.43 9.52
N LYS A 69 11.80 13.43 10.41
CA LYS A 69 12.23 13.64 11.79
C LYS A 69 13.63 14.25 11.88
N GLU A 70 14.56 13.81 11.04
CA GLU A 70 15.91 14.35 10.97
C GLU A 70 15.95 15.81 10.49
N LEU A 71 15.06 16.20 9.58
CA LEU A 71 14.97 17.58 9.07
C LEU A 71 14.29 18.56 10.04
N GLU A 72 13.43 18.06 10.92
CA GLU A 72 12.72 18.87 11.92
C GLU A 72 13.51 19.06 13.23
N SER A 73 14.68 18.43 13.36
CA SER A 73 15.57 18.49 14.54
C SER A 73 16.68 19.53 14.38
#